data_AF-A0A9D0ZLL5-F1
#
_entry.id   AF-A0A9D0ZLL5-F1
#
_cell.length_a   1.000
_cell.length_b   1.000
_cell.length_c   1.000
_cell.angle_alpha   90.00
_cell.angle_beta   90.00
_cell.angle_gamma   90.00
#
_symmetry.space_group_name_H-M   'P 1'
#
loop_
_entity.id
_entity.type
_entity.pdbx_description
1 polymer ?
#
loop_
_entity_poly.entity_id
_entity_poly.type
_entity_poly.pdbx_seq_one_letter_code
_entity_poly.pdbx_strand_id
1 'polypeptide(L)'
;MREEEKRPEVPDIGGREDDELSQYGDEQDVPVRRQRSSKPAGKKKTGKKKPAAKKKKKRARKKRRSFFEWLFAGTPQRKRKRMGVFSLFGREIHLSFWPVFLIVVALLLIIMVFMQGNSLRVDEQNVTLVGLPQSLEGYRILHLSDLAGRRFGDEQATILREINTLDYDAVFITGDMVGSSGDPEPFYELLEGLPSSKPVYFIAGDSDPEPVLDSARDITGTVEEMVLADWVLGAIERGATYVDAPVELTVGDSSIWISPADLLNLEASELVDTCEEQMLQEQEGTVLGLQSDYSTLPITTYRYQRAQRLLSAVNSMTSTDVHISLAHEVPSDDFLAASASHNSTEERYLTQPALVLAGHYCGGVWRLPILGAFYIPSSTADRHGWFPAQEDVQGLSTVSGTQVYISAGLSTTGSAPVMFFRFLNRPQISIIELTATLPQSMLAQ
;
A
#
# COMPACT_ATOMS: atom_id res chain seq x y z
N MET A 1 20.96 -41.43 -46.47
CA MET A 1 21.87 -42.34 -45.76
C MET A 1 22.23 -41.64 -44.45
N ARG A 2 21.65 -42.12 -43.35
CA ARG A 2 21.94 -41.66 -41.97
C ARG A 2 23.00 -42.61 -41.44
N GLU A 3 24.12 -42.07 -40.99
CA GLU A 3 25.11 -42.82 -40.20
C GLU A 3 24.91 -42.47 -38.73
N GLU A 4 24.58 -43.50 -37.95
CA GLU A 4 24.60 -43.52 -36.50
C GLU A 4 26.05 -43.69 -36.04
N GLU A 5 26.52 -42.86 -35.09
CA GLU A 5 27.76 -43.18 -34.37
C GLU A 5 27.59 -42.99 -32.85
N LYS A 6 28.22 -43.93 -32.13
CA LYS A 6 27.86 -44.46 -30.83
C LYS A 6 28.35 -43.60 -29.64
N ARG A 7 27.56 -43.62 -28.56
CA ARG A 7 28.02 -43.33 -27.19
C ARG A 7 29.02 -44.40 -26.71
N PRO A 8 30.05 -44.04 -25.92
CA PRO A 8 30.77 -44.98 -25.08
C PRO A 8 30.18 -45.05 -23.65
N GLU A 9 30.04 -46.27 -23.12
CA GLU A 9 29.70 -46.59 -21.73
C GLU A 9 30.97 -46.79 -20.86
N VAL A 10 31.01 -46.05 -19.75
CA VAL A 10 31.37 -46.35 -18.33
C VAL A 10 32.38 -47.47 -17.98
N PRO A 11 33.19 -47.24 -16.92
CA PRO A 11 33.34 -48.27 -15.88
C PRO A 11 32.92 -47.80 -14.48
N ASP A 12 32.15 -48.68 -13.87
CA ASP A 12 31.61 -48.69 -12.51
C ASP A 12 32.73 -49.03 -11.51
N ILE A 13 32.82 -48.29 -10.39
CA ILE A 13 33.62 -48.69 -9.23
C ILE A 13 32.75 -48.50 -7.99
N GLY A 14 32.30 -49.63 -7.46
CA GLY A 14 31.42 -49.72 -6.30
C GLY A 14 32.10 -49.52 -4.95
N GLY A 15 31.24 -49.07 -4.03
CA GLY A 15 31.08 -49.36 -2.59
C GLY A 15 32.16 -50.06 -1.75
N ARG A 16 32.43 -49.46 -0.57
CA ARG A 16 32.35 -50.03 0.80
C ARG A 16 32.74 -48.95 1.82
N GLU A 17 31.88 -48.59 2.77
CA GLU A 17 31.70 -49.18 4.12
C GLU A 17 32.95 -49.11 5.02
N ASP A 18 32.80 -48.25 6.03
CA ASP A 18 32.98 -48.49 7.47
C ASP A 18 34.38 -48.62 8.12
N ASP A 19 34.34 -48.21 9.39
CA ASP A 19 35.28 -48.39 10.51
C ASP A 19 36.35 -47.31 10.72
N GLU A 20 36.13 -46.39 11.69
CA GLU A 20 36.50 -46.49 13.12
C GLU A 20 37.97 -46.02 13.33
N LEU A 21 38.42 -45.32 14.38
CA LEU A 21 38.02 -45.20 15.77
C LEU A 21 38.91 -44.13 16.46
N SER A 22 38.33 -43.46 17.47
CA SER A 22 38.90 -43.25 18.82
C SER A 22 39.67 -41.98 19.24
N GLN A 23 39.51 -41.75 20.55
CA GLN A 23 40.31 -41.02 21.55
C GLN A 23 39.97 -39.53 21.76
N TYR A 24 39.49 -39.04 22.91
CA TYR A 24 39.35 -39.48 24.33
C TYR A 24 38.07 -38.79 24.89
N GLY A 25 37.25 -39.31 25.82
CA GLY A 25 37.48 -40.24 26.93
C GLY A 25 37.64 -39.47 28.25
N ASP A 26 36.56 -39.30 29.03
CA ASP A 26 36.40 -40.01 30.31
C ASP A 26 35.20 -39.53 31.15
N GLU A 27 34.39 -40.53 31.51
CA GLU A 27 33.32 -40.55 32.50
C GLU A 27 33.88 -40.43 33.93
N GLN A 28 33.05 -40.05 34.90
CA GLN A 28 32.64 -40.96 35.98
C GLN A 28 31.67 -40.33 37.01
N ASP A 29 30.73 -41.19 37.43
CA ASP A 29 30.10 -41.31 38.75
C ASP A 29 28.81 -40.55 39.13
N VAL A 30 27.70 -41.27 38.87
CA VAL A 30 26.52 -41.43 39.76
C VAL A 30 26.78 -42.73 40.57
N PRO A 31 26.16 -43.11 41.74
CA PRO A 31 24.77 -42.84 42.13
C PRO A 31 24.37 -42.90 43.66
N VAL A 32 23.04 -42.83 43.91
CA VAL A 32 22.24 -43.50 45.00
C VAL A 32 21.91 -42.83 46.36
N ARG A 33 20.64 -42.38 46.47
CA ARG A 33 19.52 -42.82 47.35
C ARG A 33 19.70 -43.24 48.85
N ARG A 34 18.96 -42.50 49.73
CA ARG A 34 18.18 -42.86 50.97
C ARG A 34 18.84 -43.55 52.20
N GLN A 35 18.63 -42.98 53.40
CA GLN A 35 17.94 -43.56 54.59
C GLN A 35 17.95 -42.57 55.79
N ARG A 36 16.79 -42.22 56.38
CA ARG A 36 16.18 -42.65 57.67
C ARG A 36 16.83 -42.18 59.00
N SER A 37 15.95 -41.53 59.79
CA SER A 37 15.70 -41.63 61.24
C SER A 37 16.65 -41.00 62.26
N SER A 38 16.07 -40.18 63.16
CA SER A 38 16.16 -40.41 64.62
C SER A 38 14.98 -39.77 65.39
N LYS A 39 14.38 -40.57 66.26
CA LYS A 39 13.60 -40.24 67.47
C LYS A 39 14.45 -40.82 68.63
N PRO A 40 14.41 -40.32 69.89
CA PRO A 40 13.30 -40.63 70.80
C PRO A 40 12.97 -39.51 71.82
N ALA A 41 11.69 -39.29 72.15
CA ALA A 41 10.96 -39.80 73.33
C ALA A 41 11.27 -39.12 74.68
N GLY A 42 10.27 -38.39 75.19
CA GLY A 42 10.15 -37.99 76.60
C GLY A 42 8.67 -37.92 76.99
N LYS A 43 8.16 -38.97 77.65
CA LYS A 43 6.82 -39.04 78.24
C LYS A 43 6.74 -38.15 79.50
N LYS A 44 5.61 -37.47 79.71
CA LYS A 44 4.88 -37.50 81.00
C LYS A 44 3.41 -37.11 80.81
N LYS A 45 2.52 -38.01 81.26
CA LYS A 45 1.09 -37.78 81.51
C LYS A 45 0.98 -36.74 82.65
N THR A 46 -0.06 -35.91 82.74
CA THR A 46 -1.39 -36.24 83.29
C THR A 46 -2.30 -35.00 83.19
N GLY A 47 -3.63 -35.20 83.27
CA GLY A 47 -4.54 -34.13 83.74
C GLY A 47 -5.77 -33.87 82.88
N LYS A 48 -6.91 -34.46 83.29
CA LYS A 48 -8.27 -34.14 82.83
C LYS A 48 -8.58 -32.64 82.95
N LYS A 49 -9.32 -32.09 81.98
CA LYS A 49 -10.61 -31.37 82.15
C LYS A 49 -11.10 -30.79 80.81
N LYS A 50 -12.30 -31.21 80.37
CA LYS A 50 -13.18 -30.36 79.54
C LYS A 50 -13.77 -29.29 80.47
N PRO A 51 -14.02 -28.04 80.01
CA PRO A 51 -15.29 -27.80 79.32
C PRO A 51 -15.29 -26.66 78.27
N ALA A 52 -16.44 -26.59 77.61
CA ALA A 52 -17.11 -25.40 77.08
C ALA A 52 -16.64 -24.77 75.76
N ALA A 53 -17.60 -24.80 74.83
CA ALA A 53 -17.65 -24.11 73.56
C ALA A 53 -17.51 -22.58 73.68
N LYS A 54 -16.74 -21.98 72.76
CA LYS A 54 -17.03 -20.65 72.20
C LYS A 54 -16.76 -20.65 70.69
N LYS A 55 -17.85 -20.53 69.91
CA LYS A 55 -17.86 -20.32 68.46
C LYS A 55 -17.12 -19.02 68.11
N LYS A 56 -15.96 -19.09 67.48
CA LYS A 56 -15.42 -17.97 66.68
C LYS A 56 -16.03 -18.04 65.28
N LYS A 57 -16.90 -17.07 64.94
CA LYS A 57 -17.40 -16.84 63.58
C LYS A 57 -16.21 -16.55 62.65
N LYS A 58 -15.80 -17.50 61.81
CA LYS A 58 -15.00 -17.19 60.62
C LYS A 58 -15.93 -16.52 59.60
N ARG A 59 -15.77 -15.21 59.39
CA ARG A 59 -16.34 -14.54 58.21
C ARG A 59 -15.67 -15.13 56.97
N ALA A 60 -16.42 -15.86 56.16
CA ALA A 60 -15.96 -16.33 54.86
C ALA A 60 -15.70 -15.10 53.97
N ARG A 61 -14.45 -14.90 53.55
CA ARG A 61 -14.12 -13.98 52.46
C ARG A 61 -14.83 -14.51 51.21
N LYS A 62 -15.88 -13.82 50.73
CA LYS A 62 -16.41 -14.01 49.38
C LYS A 62 -15.26 -13.69 48.42
N LYS A 63 -14.67 -14.70 47.78
CA LYS A 63 -13.80 -14.47 46.61
C LYS A 63 -14.66 -13.71 45.59
N ARG A 64 -14.28 -12.47 45.27
CA ARG A 64 -14.82 -11.78 44.09
C ARG A 64 -14.40 -12.63 42.90
N ARG A 65 -15.35 -13.18 42.16
CA ARG A 65 -15.07 -13.80 40.86
C ARG A 65 -14.39 -12.74 39.99
N SER A 66 -13.34 -13.12 39.27
CA SER A 66 -12.74 -12.19 38.30
C SER A 66 -13.78 -11.87 37.22
N PHE A 67 -13.65 -10.73 36.55
CA PHE A 67 -14.53 -10.36 35.44
C PHE A 67 -14.62 -11.48 34.39
N PHE A 68 -13.49 -12.15 34.11
CA PHE A 68 -13.43 -13.31 33.23
C PHE A 68 -14.18 -14.54 33.78
N GLU A 69 -14.09 -14.84 35.08
CA GLU A 69 -14.90 -15.92 35.68
C GLU A 69 -16.40 -15.62 35.66
N TRP A 70 -16.79 -14.35 35.68
CA TRP A 70 -18.19 -13.95 35.51
C TRP A 70 -18.62 -14.00 34.04
N LEU A 71 -17.73 -13.62 33.11
CA LEU A 71 -17.94 -13.67 31.67
C LEU A 71 -18.13 -15.10 31.15
N PHE A 72 -17.32 -16.05 31.64
CA PHE A 72 -17.30 -17.44 31.18
C PHE A 72 -18.05 -18.42 32.10
N ALA A 73 -18.59 -17.97 33.24
CA ALA A 73 -19.48 -18.81 34.03
C ALA A 73 -20.83 -18.95 33.33
N GLY A 74 -21.02 -20.08 32.65
CA GLY A 74 -22.34 -20.53 32.20
C GLY A 74 -23.37 -20.38 33.33
N THR A 75 -24.51 -19.77 33.01
CA THR A 75 -25.57 -19.50 33.99
C THR A 75 -25.97 -20.78 34.72
N PRO A 76 -26.07 -20.79 36.06
CA PRO A 76 -26.54 -21.96 36.78
C PRO A 76 -27.99 -22.27 36.39
N GLN A 77 -28.25 -23.56 36.13
CA GLN A 77 -29.55 -24.13 35.76
C GLN A 77 -30.65 -23.67 36.73
N ARG A 78 -31.35 -22.59 36.39
CA ARG A 78 -32.70 -22.33 36.88
C ARG A 78 -33.66 -22.92 35.86
N LYS A 79 -34.56 -23.80 36.32
CA LYS A 79 -35.66 -24.40 35.54
C LYS A 79 -36.39 -23.30 34.74
N ARG A 80 -36.01 -23.11 33.48
CA ARG A 80 -36.72 -22.23 32.53
C ARG A 80 -37.86 -23.04 31.93
N LYS A 81 -39.08 -22.50 32.00
CA LYS A 81 -40.21 -22.97 31.17
C LYS A 81 -39.75 -22.97 29.71
N ARG A 82 -39.94 -24.10 29.03
CA ARG A 82 -39.64 -24.28 27.60
C ARG A 82 -40.44 -23.24 26.80
N MET A 83 -39.75 -22.28 26.20
CA MET A 83 -40.27 -21.46 25.12
C MET A 83 -39.23 -21.44 24.00
N GLY A 84 -39.69 -21.79 22.80
CA GLY A 84 -38.95 -21.67 21.54
C GLY A 84 -37.90 -22.76 21.30
N VAL A 85 -38.33 -24.00 21.01
CA VAL A 85 -37.44 -25.01 20.39
C VAL A 85 -37.71 -24.96 18.89
N PHE A 86 -36.70 -24.56 18.11
CA PHE A 86 -36.70 -24.71 16.66
C PHE A 86 -35.75 -25.84 16.27
N SER A 87 -36.23 -26.77 15.46
CA SER A 87 -35.44 -27.86 14.88
C SER A 87 -34.96 -27.41 13.50
N LEU A 88 -33.64 -27.34 13.32
CA LEU A 88 -33.02 -27.18 12.00
C LEU A 88 -32.03 -28.33 11.84
N PHE A 89 -32.15 -29.10 10.75
CA PHE A 89 -31.32 -30.29 10.46
C PHE A 89 -31.23 -31.30 11.63
N GLY A 90 -32.34 -31.58 12.31
CA GLY A 90 -32.42 -32.65 13.32
C GLY A 90 -31.61 -32.43 14.61
N ARG A 91 -31.04 -31.23 14.82
CA ARG A 91 -30.38 -30.85 16.08
C ARG A 91 -31.24 -29.84 16.85
N GLU A 92 -31.44 -30.10 18.15
CA GLU A 92 -32.10 -29.18 19.06
C GLU A 92 -31.17 -27.98 19.35
N ILE A 93 -31.49 -26.80 18.80
CA ILE A 93 -30.72 -25.58 19.04
C ILE A 93 -31.31 -24.85 20.24
N HIS A 94 -30.57 -24.78 21.36
CA HIS A 94 -30.93 -23.91 22.47
C HIS A 94 -30.44 -22.48 22.20
N LEU A 95 -31.36 -21.53 22.02
CA LEU A 95 -31.01 -20.09 22.01
C LEU A 95 -30.55 -19.67 23.41
N SER A 96 -29.25 -19.82 23.69
CA SER A 96 -28.59 -19.21 24.84
C SER A 96 -28.30 -17.74 24.55
N PHE A 97 -28.16 -16.91 25.59
CA PHE A 97 -27.87 -15.47 25.44
C PHE A 97 -26.56 -15.23 24.66
N TRP A 98 -25.53 -16.03 24.93
CA TRP A 98 -24.21 -15.88 24.31
C TRP A 98 -24.17 -16.08 22.79
N PRO A 99 -24.70 -17.17 22.20
CA PRO A 99 -24.72 -17.32 20.74
C PRO A 99 -25.56 -16.23 20.07
N VAL A 100 -26.70 -15.84 20.66
CA VAL A 100 -27.51 -14.73 20.11
C VAL A 100 -26.76 -13.40 20.18
N PHE A 101 -26.10 -13.11 21.31
CA PHE A 101 -25.27 -11.92 21.47
C PHE A 101 -24.13 -11.87 20.46
N LEU A 102 -23.41 -12.97 20.25
CA LEU A 102 -22.34 -13.05 19.25
C LEU A 102 -22.85 -12.85 17.82
N ILE A 103 -24.02 -13.42 17.48
CA ILE A 103 -24.65 -13.20 16.16
C ILE A 103 -25.02 -11.73 15.98
N VAL A 104 -25.59 -11.08 17.00
CA VAL A 104 -25.94 -9.64 16.93
C VAL A 104 -24.70 -8.78 16.78
N VAL A 105 -23.62 -9.07 17.52
CA VAL A 105 -22.34 -8.35 17.39
C VAL A 105 -21.73 -8.55 16.00
N ALA A 106 -21.74 -9.78 15.48
CA ALA A 106 -21.25 -10.06 14.13
C ALA A 106 -22.06 -9.31 13.05
N LEU A 107 -23.40 -9.28 13.19
CA LEU A 107 -24.27 -8.53 12.29
C LEU A 107 -23.97 -7.02 12.34
N LEU A 108 -23.77 -6.46 13.53
CA LEU A 108 -23.40 -5.05 13.69
C LEU A 108 -22.03 -4.74 13.08
N LEU A 109 -21.06 -5.65 13.21
CA LEU A 109 -19.73 -5.50 12.58
C LEU A 109 -19.82 -5.55 11.06
N ILE A 110 -20.63 -6.44 10.49
CA ILE A 110 -20.84 -6.52 9.03
C ILE A 110 -21.48 -5.23 8.52
N ILE A 111 -22.53 -4.74 9.21
CA ILE A 111 -23.18 -3.47 8.86
C ILE A 111 -22.16 -2.33 8.93
N MET A 112 -21.35 -2.28 9.97
CA MET A 112 -20.32 -1.26 10.14
C MET A 112 -19.28 -1.30 9.01
N VAL A 113 -18.78 -2.49 8.64
CA VAL A 113 -17.85 -2.67 7.52
C VAL A 113 -18.47 -2.19 6.21
N PHE A 114 -19.71 -2.59 5.93
CA PHE A 114 -20.42 -2.19 4.71
C PHE A 114 -20.61 -0.67 4.66
N MET A 115 -21.03 -0.05 5.77
CA MET A 115 -21.18 1.40 5.86
C MET A 115 -19.85 2.14 5.70
N GLN A 116 -18.77 1.63 6.28
CA GLN A 116 -17.44 2.24 6.15
C GLN A 116 -16.88 2.12 4.74
N GLY A 117 -17.06 0.96 4.09
CA GLY A 117 -16.60 0.73 2.72
C GLY A 117 -17.25 1.66 1.70
N ASN A 118 -18.46 2.16 1.97
CA ASN A 118 -19.21 3.05 1.09
C ASN A 118 -19.24 4.51 1.55
N SER A 119 -18.61 4.83 2.69
CA SER A 119 -18.51 6.20 3.19
C SER A 119 -17.16 6.77 2.77
N LEU A 120 -17.18 7.73 1.87
CA LEU A 120 -15.99 8.50 1.51
C LEU A 120 -15.54 9.38 2.68
N ARG A 121 -14.23 9.54 2.85
CA ARG A 121 -13.60 10.53 3.70
C ARG A 121 -12.84 11.51 2.82
N VAL A 122 -13.02 12.81 3.06
CA VAL A 122 -12.18 13.86 2.49
C VAL A 122 -11.10 14.19 3.52
N ASP A 123 -9.84 14.17 3.08
CA ASP A 123 -8.69 14.54 3.90
C ASP A 123 -8.09 15.84 3.36
N GLU A 124 -8.19 16.93 4.13
CA GLU A 124 -7.61 18.22 3.75
C GLU A 124 -6.24 18.37 4.39
N GLN A 125 -5.23 18.68 3.58
CA GLN A 125 -3.85 18.78 4.01
C GLN A 125 -3.20 20.04 3.48
N ASN A 126 -2.65 20.84 4.39
CA ASN A 126 -1.90 22.03 4.03
C ASN A 126 -0.43 21.65 3.94
N VAL A 127 0.13 21.75 2.73
CA VAL A 127 1.54 21.43 2.47
C VAL A 127 2.31 22.73 2.38
N THR A 128 3.17 22.95 3.37
CA THR A 128 4.06 24.11 3.37
C THR A 128 5.25 23.88 2.45
N LEU A 129 5.40 24.74 1.44
CA LEU A 129 6.53 24.73 0.51
C LEU A 129 7.36 26.01 0.69
N VAL A 130 8.66 25.84 0.93
CA VAL A 130 9.58 26.98 1.09
C VAL A 130 9.79 27.65 -0.26
N GLY A 131 9.57 28.96 -0.34
CA GLY A 131 9.72 29.71 -1.58
C GLY A 131 8.55 29.57 -2.56
N LEU A 132 7.38 29.11 -2.09
CA LEU A 132 6.17 29.05 -2.91
C LEU A 132 5.84 30.43 -3.51
N PRO A 133 5.70 30.55 -4.84
CA PRO A 133 5.25 31.78 -5.48
C PRO A 133 3.88 32.24 -4.96
N GLN A 134 3.69 33.55 -4.82
CA GLN A 134 2.44 34.12 -4.28
C GLN A 134 1.19 33.76 -5.12
N SER A 135 1.36 33.57 -6.42
CA SER A 135 0.31 33.10 -7.36
C SER A 135 -0.20 31.69 -7.06
N LEU A 136 0.61 30.87 -6.37
CA LEU A 136 0.30 29.50 -5.98
C LEU A 136 -0.15 29.37 -4.52
N GLU A 137 -0.22 30.48 -3.77
CA GLU A 137 -0.71 30.47 -2.40
C GLU A 137 -2.19 30.08 -2.36
N GLY A 138 -2.51 29.02 -1.62
CA GLY A 138 -3.85 28.47 -1.55
C GLY A 138 -4.27 27.70 -2.81
N TYR A 139 -3.33 27.33 -3.68
CA TYR A 139 -3.62 26.46 -4.82
C TYR A 139 -4.01 25.06 -4.33
N ARG A 140 -5.15 24.54 -4.78
CA ARG A 140 -5.74 23.30 -4.24
C ARG A 140 -5.71 22.18 -5.26
N ILE A 141 -5.12 21.06 -4.90
CA ILE A 141 -5.01 19.87 -5.75
C ILE A 141 -5.91 18.78 -5.18
N LEU A 142 -6.86 18.29 -5.98
CA LEU A 142 -7.59 17.06 -5.67
C LEU A 142 -6.72 15.86 -6.01
N HIS A 143 -6.32 15.11 -4.99
CA HIS A 143 -5.51 13.90 -5.13
C HIS A 143 -6.40 12.66 -5.02
N LEU A 144 -6.36 11.83 -6.07
CA LEU A 144 -7.07 10.55 -6.16
C LEU A 144 -6.06 9.41 -6.38
N SER A 145 -6.33 8.24 -5.82
CA SER A 145 -5.50 7.06 -6.02
C SER A 145 -6.28 5.78 -5.77
N ASP A 146 -5.80 4.67 -6.35
CA ASP A 146 -6.22 3.31 -6.01
C ASP A 146 -7.75 3.08 -6.17
N LEU A 147 -8.35 3.50 -7.30
CA LEU A 147 -9.75 3.21 -7.60
C LEU A 147 -9.96 1.70 -7.87
N ALA A 148 -8.99 1.06 -8.52
CA ALA A 148 -8.94 -0.35 -8.88
C ALA A 148 -10.26 -0.88 -9.49
N GLY A 149 -10.81 -0.17 -10.48
CA GLY A 149 -12.04 -0.55 -11.16
C GLY A 149 -13.30 -0.55 -10.27
N ARG A 150 -13.24 0.10 -9.10
CA ARG A 150 -14.38 0.14 -8.17
C ARG A 150 -15.35 1.27 -8.55
N ARG A 151 -16.64 0.96 -8.52
CA ARG A 151 -17.72 1.96 -8.65
C ARG A 151 -18.29 2.38 -7.29
N PHE A 152 -18.47 3.68 -7.10
CA PHE A 152 -19.11 4.29 -5.94
C PHE A 152 -20.51 4.82 -6.32
N GLY A 153 -21.50 3.93 -6.30
CA GLY A 153 -22.81 4.18 -6.90
C GLY A 153 -22.78 4.06 -8.42
N ASP A 154 -23.93 4.26 -9.04
CA ASP A 154 -24.06 4.23 -10.50
C ASP A 154 -23.24 5.38 -11.11
N GLU A 155 -22.43 5.11 -12.13
CA GLU A 155 -21.61 6.11 -12.85
C GLU A 155 -20.80 7.01 -11.89
N GLN A 156 -20.22 6.43 -10.83
CA GLN A 156 -19.46 7.15 -9.81
C GLN A 156 -20.22 8.26 -9.07
N ALA A 157 -21.56 8.30 -9.13
CA ALA A 157 -22.36 9.40 -8.60
C ALA A 157 -22.12 9.71 -7.11
N THR A 158 -21.75 8.72 -6.30
CA THR A 158 -21.50 8.93 -4.86
C THR A 158 -20.22 9.72 -4.62
N ILE A 159 -19.12 9.36 -5.31
CA ILE A 159 -17.84 10.06 -5.16
C ILE A 159 -17.88 11.41 -5.88
N LEU A 160 -18.47 11.47 -7.06
CA LEU A 160 -18.62 12.71 -7.84
C LEU A 160 -19.45 13.76 -7.10
N ARG A 161 -20.48 13.35 -6.34
CA ARG A 161 -21.24 14.29 -5.52
C ARG A 161 -20.38 14.94 -4.45
N GLU A 162 -19.47 14.20 -3.81
CA GLU A 162 -18.56 14.77 -2.82
C GLU A 162 -17.51 15.64 -3.51
N ILE A 163 -16.86 15.15 -4.59
CA ILE A 163 -15.87 15.91 -5.37
C ILE A 163 -16.43 17.26 -5.84
N ASN A 164 -17.64 17.27 -6.41
CA ASN A 164 -18.25 18.50 -6.93
C ASN A 164 -18.66 19.52 -5.84
N THR A 165 -18.56 19.15 -4.56
CA THR A 165 -18.72 20.10 -3.43
C THR A 165 -17.40 20.66 -2.93
N LEU A 166 -16.28 20.07 -3.34
CA LEU A 166 -14.94 20.52 -2.98
C LEU A 166 -14.49 21.63 -3.92
N ASP A 167 -13.66 22.50 -3.40
CA ASP A 167 -13.00 23.54 -4.17
C ASP A 167 -11.54 23.14 -4.38
N TYR A 168 -11.16 23.04 -5.66
CA TYR A 168 -9.86 22.58 -6.11
C TYR A 168 -9.58 23.12 -7.51
N ASP A 169 -8.32 23.23 -7.89
CA ASP A 169 -7.85 23.84 -9.14
C ASP A 169 -7.41 22.82 -10.18
N ALA A 170 -6.85 21.69 -9.74
CA ALA A 170 -6.44 20.58 -10.60
C ALA A 170 -6.68 19.23 -9.93
N VAL A 171 -6.69 18.15 -10.72
CA VAL A 171 -6.83 16.77 -10.25
C VAL A 171 -5.58 15.98 -10.57
N PHE A 172 -4.90 15.44 -9.56
CA PHE A 172 -3.72 14.60 -9.71
C PHE A 172 -4.07 13.17 -9.29
N ILE A 173 -3.74 12.19 -10.14
CA ILE A 173 -4.12 10.79 -9.97
C ILE A 173 -2.86 9.92 -9.95
N THR A 174 -2.63 9.21 -8.85
CA THR A 174 -1.36 8.49 -8.61
C THR A 174 -1.47 6.98 -8.81
N GLY A 175 -2.16 6.54 -9.87
CA GLY A 175 -2.20 5.14 -10.30
C GLY A 175 -3.24 4.24 -9.63
N ASP A 176 -3.28 3.01 -10.11
CA ASP A 176 -4.21 1.93 -9.76
C ASP A 176 -5.68 2.33 -9.99
N MET A 177 -5.98 2.88 -11.16
CA MET A 177 -7.35 3.32 -11.49
C MET A 177 -8.20 2.21 -12.11
N VAL A 178 -7.59 1.39 -12.97
CA VAL A 178 -8.19 0.26 -13.67
C VAL A 178 -8.04 -1.02 -12.82
N GLY A 179 -6.86 -1.19 -12.23
CA GLY A 179 -6.50 -2.35 -11.42
C GLY A 179 -6.51 -3.67 -12.21
N SER A 180 -6.30 -4.77 -11.48
CA SER A 180 -6.08 -6.11 -12.07
C SER A 180 -7.27 -6.69 -12.83
N SER A 181 -8.44 -6.05 -12.72
CA SER A 181 -9.62 -6.40 -13.51
C SER A 181 -9.47 -6.06 -14.99
N GLY A 182 -8.66 -5.04 -15.32
CA GLY A 182 -8.52 -4.50 -16.66
C GLY A 182 -9.74 -3.76 -17.18
N ASP A 183 -10.78 -3.51 -16.37
CA ASP A 183 -11.98 -2.76 -16.76
C ASP A 183 -11.76 -1.25 -16.53
N PRO A 184 -11.56 -0.43 -17.59
CA PRO A 184 -11.31 1.00 -17.44
C PRO A 184 -12.60 1.82 -17.26
N GLU A 185 -13.77 1.21 -17.46
CA GLU A 185 -15.05 1.93 -17.46
C GLU A 185 -15.32 2.71 -16.15
N PRO A 186 -15.06 2.17 -14.94
CA PRO A 186 -15.20 2.93 -13.70
C PRO A 186 -14.29 4.16 -13.63
N PHE A 187 -13.10 4.10 -14.24
CA PHE A 187 -12.19 5.25 -14.30
C PHE A 187 -12.70 6.28 -15.32
N TYR A 188 -13.22 5.83 -16.46
CA TYR A 188 -13.87 6.69 -17.46
C TYR A 188 -15.08 7.43 -16.92
N GLU A 189 -15.99 6.72 -16.24
CA GLU A 189 -17.15 7.31 -15.55
C GLU A 189 -16.70 8.42 -14.57
N LEU A 190 -15.58 8.21 -13.87
CA LEU A 190 -15.02 9.20 -12.96
C LEU A 190 -14.53 10.44 -13.72
N LEU A 191 -13.76 10.26 -14.80
CA LEU A 191 -13.25 11.36 -15.62
C LEU A 191 -14.37 12.17 -16.27
N GLU A 192 -15.39 11.50 -16.80
CA GLU A 192 -16.56 12.14 -17.42
C GLU A 192 -17.38 12.97 -16.42
N GLY A 193 -17.36 12.59 -15.14
CA GLY A 193 -18.03 13.32 -14.06
C GLY A 193 -17.24 14.50 -13.49
N LEU A 194 -15.95 14.62 -13.79
CA LEU A 194 -15.12 15.74 -13.33
C LEU A 194 -15.44 17.02 -14.12
N PRO A 195 -15.32 18.22 -13.50
CA PRO A 195 -15.51 19.47 -14.21
C PRO A 195 -14.48 19.65 -15.33
N SER A 196 -14.95 19.82 -16.57
CA SER A 196 -14.07 19.96 -17.75
C SER A 196 -13.14 21.19 -17.72
N SER A 197 -13.38 22.14 -16.81
CA SER A 197 -12.54 23.31 -16.61
C SER A 197 -11.29 23.04 -15.77
N LYS A 198 -11.21 21.88 -15.11
CA LYS A 198 -10.11 21.54 -14.19
C LYS A 198 -9.19 20.54 -14.89
N PRO A 199 -7.88 20.84 -15.04
CA PRO A 199 -6.95 19.91 -15.67
C PRO A 199 -6.78 18.66 -14.81
N VAL A 200 -6.69 17.51 -15.47
CA VAL A 200 -6.52 16.19 -14.83
C VAL A 200 -5.21 15.58 -15.30
N TYR A 201 -4.39 15.14 -14.36
CA TYR A 201 -3.09 14.52 -14.60
C TYR A 201 -3.06 13.15 -13.94
N PHE A 202 -2.61 12.12 -14.66
CA PHE A 202 -2.57 10.76 -14.12
C PHE A 202 -1.32 9.99 -14.53
N ILE A 203 -0.91 9.07 -13.66
CA ILE A 203 0.09 8.02 -13.94
C ILE A 203 -0.57 6.64 -13.82
N ALA A 204 0.08 5.61 -14.37
CA ALA A 204 -0.31 4.21 -14.14
C ALA A 204 0.20 3.70 -12.79
N GLY A 205 -0.52 2.76 -12.18
CA GLY A 205 -0.05 1.99 -11.01
C GLY A 205 0.44 0.59 -11.38
N ASP A 206 0.91 -0.17 -10.38
CA ASP A 206 1.46 -1.51 -10.59
C ASP A 206 0.36 -2.56 -10.83
N SER A 207 -0.88 -2.29 -10.42
CA SER A 207 -2.01 -3.16 -10.67
C SER A 207 -2.76 -2.82 -11.96
N ASP A 208 -2.47 -1.69 -12.61
CA ASP A 208 -3.06 -1.32 -13.89
C ASP A 208 -2.48 -2.17 -15.05
N PRO A 209 -3.22 -2.39 -16.15
CA PRO A 209 -2.63 -2.95 -17.36
C PRO A 209 -1.48 -2.05 -17.85
N GLU A 210 -0.42 -2.66 -18.41
CA GLU A 210 0.73 -1.92 -18.94
C GLU A 210 0.28 -0.73 -19.82
N PRO A 211 0.74 0.50 -19.52
CA PRO A 211 0.26 1.69 -20.23
C PRO A 211 0.84 1.79 -21.65
N VAL A 212 1.92 1.07 -21.94
CA VAL A 212 2.54 0.96 -23.26
C VAL A 212 2.44 -0.49 -23.72
N LEU A 213 1.97 -0.70 -24.94
CA LEU A 213 1.82 -2.02 -25.54
C LEU A 213 3.18 -2.69 -25.82
N ASP A 214 3.23 -4.00 -25.64
CA ASP A 214 4.39 -4.83 -26.04
C ASP A 214 4.59 -4.88 -27.56
N SER A 215 3.53 -4.65 -28.32
CA SER A 215 3.55 -4.61 -29.79
C SER A 215 2.75 -3.41 -30.28
N ALA A 216 3.37 -2.60 -31.14
CA ALA A 216 2.70 -1.45 -31.75
C ALA A 216 1.50 -1.89 -32.60
N ARG A 217 0.44 -1.07 -32.58
CA ARG A 217 -0.72 -1.24 -33.46
C ARG A 217 -0.31 -0.93 -34.90
N ASP A 218 -0.78 -1.77 -35.82
CA ASP A 218 -0.64 -1.53 -37.27
C ASP A 218 -1.74 -0.57 -37.75
N ILE A 219 -1.58 0.71 -37.43
CA ILE A 219 -2.50 1.79 -37.80
C ILE A 219 -1.74 2.95 -38.44
N THR A 220 -2.46 3.81 -39.15
CA THR A 220 -1.95 5.12 -39.56
C THR A 220 -2.42 6.15 -38.54
N GLY A 221 -1.51 6.72 -37.76
CA GLY A 221 -1.83 7.61 -36.63
C GLY A 221 -0.58 8.25 -36.02
N THR A 222 -0.73 8.83 -34.83
CA THR A 222 0.42 9.29 -34.05
C THR A 222 1.16 8.11 -33.42
N VAL A 223 2.40 8.35 -32.99
CA VAL A 223 3.20 7.34 -32.31
C VAL A 223 2.51 6.88 -31.02
N GLU A 224 1.88 7.79 -30.29
CA GLU A 224 1.11 7.51 -29.08
C GLU A 224 -0.08 6.58 -29.36
N GLU A 225 -0.85 6.83 -30.43
CA GLU A 225 -1.97 5.95 -30.84
C GLU A 225 -1.47 4.55 -31.22
N MET A 226 -0.25 4.43 -31.74
CA MET A 226 0.35 3.13 -32.06
C MET A 226 0.76 2.34 -30.81
N VAL A 227 1.16 3.01 -29.73
CA VAL A 227 1.88 2.35 -28.61
C VAL A 227 1.19 2.42 -27.25
N LEU A 228 0.35 3.41 -26.97
CA LEU A 228 -0.33 3.52 -25.67
C LEU A 228 -1.49 2.54 -25.58
N ALA A 229 -1.71 1.91 -24.44
CA ALA A 229 -2.85 1.00 -24.24
C ALA A 229 -4.20 1.71 -24.40
N ASP A 230 -5.24 0.97 -24.82
CA ASP A 230 -6.58 1.54 -25.07
C ASP A 230 -7.13 2.25 -23.83
N TRP A 231 -6.84 1.72 -22.64
CA TRP A 231 -7.29 2.31 -21.39
C TRP A 231 -6.73 3.73 -21.17
N VAL A 232 -5.44 3.94 -21.52
CA VAL A 232 -4.76 5.25 -21.46
C VAL A 232 -5.30 6.19 -22.51
N LEU A 233 -5.43 5.73 -23.76
CA LEU A 233 -5.98 6.54 -24.86
C LEU A 233 -7.39 7.01 -24.56
N GLY A 234 -8.26 6.15 -24.05
CA GLY A 234 -9.62 6.55 -23.68
C GLY A 234 -9.68 7.50 -22.48
N ALA A 235 -8.67 7.53 -21.61
CA ALA A 235 -8.55 8.55 -20.56
C ALA A 235 -8.11 9.90 -21.15
N ILE A 236 -7.19 9.88 -22.12
CA ILE A 236 -6.75 11.07 -22.86
C ILE A 236 -7.90 11.69 -23.66
N GLU A 237 -8.71 10.87 -24.34
CA GLU A 237 -9.92 11.31 -25.05
C GLU A 237 -10.92 12.03 -24.13
N ARG A 238 -10.90 11.73 -22.84
CA ARG A 238 -11.75 12.35 -21.80
C ARG A 238 -11.13 13.59 -21.15
N GLY A 239 -10.00 14.07 -21.68
CA GLY A 239 -9.34 15.30 -21.23
C GLY A 239 -8.33 15.11 -20.09
N ALA A 240 -7.97 13.87 -19.75
CA ALA A 240 -6.89 13.60 -18.81
C ALA A 240 -5.53 13.62 -19.52
N THR A 241 -4.50 14.13 -18.85
CA THR A 241 -3.12 14.11 -19.34
C THR A 241 -2.41 12.92 -18.73
N TYR A 242 -1.97 11.98 -19.56
CA TYR A 242 -1.09 10.91 -19.12
C TYR A 242 0.30 11.47 -18.89
N VAL A 243 0.78 11.42 -17.65
CA VAL A 243 2.06 11.95 -17.23
C VAL A 243 3.08 10.81 -17.31
N ASP A 244 3.72 10.67 -18.46
CA ASP A 244 4.80 9.71 -18.73
C ASP A 244 6.16 10.38 -18.93
N ALA A 245 6.16 11.71 -18.98
CA ALA A 245 7.30 12.61 -18.98
C ALA A 245 6.85 13.90 -18.27
N PRO A 246 7.76 14.82 -17.89
CA PRO A 246 7.38 16.04 -17.21
C PRO A 246 6.44 16.91 -18.05
N VAL A 247 5.40 17.46 -17.41
CA VAL A 247 4.40 18.35 -18.01
C VAL A 247 4.34 19.63 -17.20
N GLU A 248 4.22 20.78 -17.88
CA GLU A 248 4.06 22.09 -17.26
C GLU A 248 2.58 22.44 -17.10
N LEU A 249 2.21 22.94 -15.93
CA LEU A 249 0.92 23.55 -15.62
C LEU A 249 1.15 25.01 -15.23
N THR A 250 0.75 25.94 -16.11
CA THR A 250 0.87 27.37 -15.84
C THR A 250 -0.29 27.87 -14.98
N VAL A 251 0.03 28.56 -13.89
CA VAL A 251 -0.91 29.19 -12.95
C VAL A 251 -0.52 30.65 -12.75
N GLY A 252 -1.22 31.54 -13.45
CA GLY A 252 -0.88 32.97 -13.46
C GLY A 252 0.52 33.19 -14.06
N ASP A 253 1.43 33.75 -13.26
CA ASP A 253 2.83 34.02 -13.63
C ASP A 253 3.80 32.94 -13.11
N SER A 254 3.29 31.78 -12.68
CA SER A 254 4.11 30.69 -12.12
C SER A 254 3.78 29.36 -12.76
N SER A 255 4.73 28.43 -12.72
CA SER A 255 4.59 27.12 -13.31
C SER A 255 4.72 26.02 -12.26
N ILE A 256 3.81 25.05 -12.33
CA ILE A 256 3.92 23.77 -11.63
C ILE A 256 4.39 22.74 -12.65
N TRP A 257 5.57 22.18 -12.44
CA TRP A 257 6.03 21.02 -13.19
C TRP A 257 5.55 19.74 -12.53
N ILE A 258 5.01 18.83 -13.33
CA ILE A 258 4.45 17.56 -12.89
C ILE A 258 5.24 16.45 -13.56
N SER A 259 5.89 15.58 -12.80
CA SER A 259 6.65 14.45 -13.37
C SER A 259 6.29 13.12 -12.71
N PRO A 260 6.51 11.99 -13.38
CA PRO A 260 6.65 10.71 -12.71
C PRO A 260 7.90 10.73 -11.80
N ALA A 261 7.81 10.09 -10.63
CA ALA A 261 8.92 10.05 -9.68
C ALA A 261 10.10 9.17 -10.14
N ASP A 262 9.87 8.18 -11.02
CA ASP A 262 10.91 7.32 -11.57
C ASP A 262 11.93 8.08 -12.45
N LEU A 263 11.55 9.26 -12.97
CA LEU A 263 12.44 10.12 -13.76
C LEU A 263 13.42 10.96 -12.93
N LEU A 264 13.25 11.05 -11.60
CA LEU A 264 14.00 11.98 -10.75
C LEU A 264 15.52 11.76 -10.76
N ASN A 265 15.94 10.52 -10.95
CA ASN A 265 17.35 10.12 -10.91
C ASN A 265 17.90 9.73 -12.28
N LEU A 266 17.19 10.05 -13.37
CA LEU A 266 17.63 9.78 -14.74
C LEU A 266 18.38 10.99 -15.32
N GLU A 267 19.53 10.72 -15.94
CA GLU A 267 20.28 11.73 -16.70
C GLU A 267 19.60 11.92 -18.06
N ALA A 268 18.98 13.09 -18.25
CA ALA A 268 18.11 13.36 -19.39
C ALA A 268 18.86 13.33 -20.73
N SER A 269 20.09 13.87 -20.78
CA SER A 269 20.93 13.87 -21.98
C SER A 269 21.35 12.47 -22.39
N GLU A 270 21.83 11.65 -21.43
CA GLU A 270 22.24 10.27 -21.69
C GLU A 270 21.05 9.41 -22.15
N LEU A 271 19.87 9.64 -21.57
CA LEU A 271 18.66 8.94 -21.96
C LEU A 271 18.25 9.29 -23.41
N VAL A 272 18.35 10.56 -23.80
CA VAL A 272 18.08 10.99 -25.18
C VAL A 272 19.06 10.35 -26.15
N ASP A 273 20.36 10.41 -25.87
CA ASP A 273 21.40 9.85 -26.73
C ASP A 273 21.19 8.33 -26.94
N THR A 274 20.95 7.60 -25.84
CA THR A 274 20.71 6.15 -25.89
C THR A 274 19.44 5.80 -26.70
N CYS A 275 18.36 6.54 -26.49
CA CYS A 275 17.11 6.30 -27.21
C CYS A 275 17.21 6.69 -28.69
N GLU A 276 17.98 7.73 -29.01
CA GLU A 276 18.22 8.19 -30.39
C GLU A 276 18.99 7.14 -31.17
N GLU A 277 20.11 6.65 -30.63
CA GLU A 277 20.93 5.62 -31.27
C GLU A 277 20.11 4.36 -31.57
N GLN A 278 19.31 3.90 -30.61
CA GLN A 278 18.44 2.74 -30.80
C GLN A 278 17.39 2.99 -31.89
N MET A 279 16.73 4.16 -31.87
CA MET A 279 15.72 4.53 -32.87
C MET A 279 16.32 4.57 -34.28
N LEU A 280 17.50 5.18 -34.44
CA LEU A 280 18.19 5.27 -35.74
C LEU A 280 18.60 3.89 -36.27
N GLN A 281 19.06 3.00 -35.39
CA GLN A 281 19.39 1.63 -35.76
C GLN A 281 18.16 0.86 -36.25
N GLU A 282 17.04 0.92 -35.53
CA GLU A 282 15.78 0.27 -35.92
C GLU A 282 15.19 0.89 -37.19
N GLN A 283 15.39 2.19 -37.40
CA GLN A 283 14.99 2.88 -38.63
C GLN A 283 15.81 2.38 -39.84
N GLU A 284 17.12 2.22 -39.71
CA GLU A 284 17.96 1.65 -40.77
C GLU A 284 17.56 0.21 -41.08
N GLY A 285 17.35 -0.61 -40.05
CA GLY A 285 16.89 -1.99 -40.20
C GLY A 285 15.53 -2.10 -40.88
N THR A 286 14.60 -1.20 -40.54
CA THR A 286 13.30 -1.09 -41.21
C THR A 286 13.45 -0.78 -42.71
N VAL A 287 14.35 0.15 -43.07
CA VAL A 287 14.64 0.48 -44.48
C VAL A 287 15.27 -0.71 -45.22
N LEU A 288 16.06 -1.54 -44.53
CA LEU A 288 16.63 -2.78 -45.05
C LEU A 288 15.61 -3.94 -45.13
N GLY A 289 14.36 -3.72 -44.70
CA GLY A 289 13.29 -4.72 -44.75
C GLY A 289 13.28 -5.70 -43.57
N LEU A 290 13.91 -5.35 -42.45
CA LEU A 290 13.85 -6.16 -41.22
C LEU A 290 12.50 -5.95 -40.52
N GLN A 291 11.68 -7.01 -40.49
CA GLN A 291 10.34 -6.95 -39.92
C GLN A 291 10.34 -6.76 -38.40
N SER A 292 11.36 -7.27 -37.69
CA SER A 292 11.52 -7.05 -36.25
C SER A 292 11.57 -5.57 -35.94
N ASP A 293 12.41 -4.86 -36.68
CA ASP A 293 12.72 -3.46 -36.43
C ASP A 293 11.54 -2.59 -36.83
N TYR A 294 10.84 -2.92 -37.92
CA TYR A 294 9.58 -2.27 -38.29
C TYR A 294 8.54 -2.37 -37.16
N SER A 295 8.46 -3.52 -36.47
CA SER A 295 7.47 -3.73 -35.41
C SER A 295 7.83 -3.04 -34.08
N THR A 296 9.12 -2.85 -33.79
CA THR A 296 9.58 -2.22 -32.54
C THR A 296 9.77 -0.71 -32.68
N LEU A 297 10.05 -0.22 -33.90
CA LEU A 297 10.38 1.17 -34.16
C LEU A 297 9.37 2.17 -33.58
N PRO A 298 8.04 1.97 -33.63
CA PRO A 298 7.10 2.91 -33.00
C PRO A 298 7.30 3.02 -31.48
N ILE A 299 7.56 1.90 -30.80
CA ILE A 299 7.81 1.87 -29.34
C ILE A 299 9.13 2.58 -29.02
N THR A 300 10.18 2.33 -29.80
CA THR A 300 11.48 2.98 -29.63
C THR A 300 11.40 4.48 -29.92
N THR A 301 10.65 4.88 -30.96
CA THR A 301 10.37 6.29 -31.29
C THR A 301 9.64 6.99 -30.15
N TYR A 302 8.64 6.33 -29.56
CA TYR A 302 7.91 6.87 -28.40
C TYR A 302 8.82 7.09 -27.19
N ARG A 303 9.73 6.13 -26.90
CA ARG A 303 10.73 6.26 -25.82
C ARG A 303 11.66 7.45 -26.06
N TYR A 304 12.13 7.63 -27.30
CA TYR A 304 12.92 8.80 -27.68
C TYR A 304 12.16 10.11 -27.48
N GLN A 305 10.89 10.19 -27.91
CA GLN A 305 10.05 11.38 -27.69
C GLN A 305 9.82 11.68 -26.20
N ARG A 306 9.64 10.65 -25.35
CA ARG A 306 9.59 10.81 -23.89
C ARG A 306 10.90 11.36 -23.32
N ALA A 307 12.04 10.83 -23.76
CA ALA A 307 13.36 11.30 -23.35
C ALA A 307 13.59 12.77 -23.75
N GLN A 308 13.17 13.16 -24.96
CA GLN A 308 13.24 14.55 -25.41
C GLN A 308 12.37 15.49 -24.56
N ARG A 309 11.16 15.06 -24.17
CA ARG A 309 10.30 15.84 -23.25
C ARG A 309 10.96 16.00 -21.88
N LEU A 310 11.59 14.96 -21.36
CA LEU A 310 12.37 15.03 -20.13
C LEU A 310 13.52 16.05 -20.24
N LEU A 311 14.35 15.96 -21.29
CA LEU A 311 15.46 16.89 -21.51
C LEU A 311 14.97 18.33 -21.70
N SER A 312 13.88 18.52 -22.45
CA SER A 312 13.26 19.84 -22.63
C SER A 312 12.80 20.43 -21.30
N ALA A 313 12.22 19.62 -20.41
CA ALA A 313 11.80 20.06 -19.10
C ALA A 313 12.99 20.43 -18.21
N VAL A 314 14.04 19.59 -18.16
CA VAL A 314 15.28 19.88 -17.43
C VAL A 314 15.88 21.22 -17.86
N ASN A 315 15.86 21.53 -19.16
CA ASN A 315 16.39 22.79 -19.70
C ASN A 315 15.46 23.99 -19.50
N SER A 316 14.16 23.76 -19.25
CA SER A 316 13.15 24.82 -19.13
C SER A 316 12.81 25.15 -17.67
N MET A 317 13.00 24.21 -16.75
CA MET A 317 12.73 24.39 -15.33
C MET A 317 13.60 25.49 -14.72
N THR A 318 12.96 26.40 -14.01
CA THR A 318 13.62 27.49 -13.29
C THR A 318 13.53 27.30 -11.78
N SER A 319 14.38 27.99 -11.02
CA SER A 319 14.38 27.95 -9.54
C SER A 319 13.12 28.54 -8.89
N THR A 320 12.28 29.24 -9.65
CA THR A 320 11.01 29.78 -9.18
C THR A 320 9.82 28.85 -9.43
N ASP A 321 10.02 27.80 -10.23
CA ASP A 321 8.96 26.85 -10.53
C ASP A 321 8.76 25.86 -9.38
N VAL A 322 7.55 25.36 -9.25
CA VAL A 322 7.22 24.33 -8.26
C VAL A 322 7.22 22.98 -8.93
N HIS A 323 8.09 22.06 -8.51
CA HIS A 323 8.10 20.70 -9.01
C HIS A 323 7.32 19.76 -8.09
N ILE A 324 6.30 19.08 -8.62
CA ILE A 324 5.50 18.06 -7.94
C ILE A 324 5.65 16.73 -8.68
N SER A 325 6.11 15.69 -8.01
CA SER A 325 6.20 14.35 -8.62
C SER A 325 5.03 13.46 -8.20
N LEU A 326 4.58 12.63 -9.14
CA LEU A 326 3.56 11.61 -8.95
C LEU A 326 4.24 10.25 -8.87
N ALA A 327 3.88 9.45 -7.87
CA ALA A 327 4.37 8.09 -7.73
C ALA A 327 3.21 7.18 -7.36
N HIS A 328 3.13 5.97 -7.91
CA HIS A 328 2.16 5.01 -7.39
C HIS A 328 2.67 4.43 -6.07
N GLU A 329 3.84 3.78 -6.12
CA GLU A 329 4.60 3.37 -4.95
C GLU A 329 5.44 4.54 -4.41
N VAL A 330 5.53 4.64 -3.09
CA VAL A 330 6.32 5.68 -2.43
C VAL A 330 7.80 5.46 -2.73
N PRO A 331 8.53 6.44 -3.31
CA PRO A 331 9.97 6.32 -3.50
C PRO A 331 10.69 6.18 -2.16
N SER A 332 11.76 5.38 -2.13
CA SER A 332 12.53 5.19 -0.89
C SER A 332 13.27 6.46 -0.47
N ASP A 333 13.59 6.55 0.82
CA ASP A 333 14.35 7.68 1.37
C ASP A 333 15.70 7.89 0.66
N ASP A 334 16.41 6.79 0.35
CA ASP A 334 17.66 6.82 -0.39
C ASP A 334 17.47 7.32 -1.83
N PHE A 335 16.36 6.95 -2.48
CA PHE A 335 16.03 7.42 -3.83
C PHE A 335 15.75 8.92 -3.85
N LEU A 336 15.00 9.43 -2.87
CA LEU A 336 14.74 10.86 -2.72
C LEU A 336 16.01 11.63 -2.32
N ALA A 337 16.84 11.05 -1.44
CA ALA A 337 18.13 11.63 -1.08
C ALA A 337 19.08 11.72 -2.29
N ALA A 338 19.10 10.70 -3.16
CA ALA A 338 19.85 10.75 -4.41
C ALA A 338 19.34 11.90 -5.31
N SER A 339 18.01 12.05 -5.43
CA SER A 339 17.44 13.12 -6.26
C SER A 339 17.80 14.53 -5.74
N ALA A 340 17.85 14.69 -4.42
CA ALA A 340 18.25 15.93 -3.77
C ALA A 340 19.76 16.23 -3.91
N SER A 341 20.57 15.22 -4.19
CA SER A 341 22.03 15.36 -4.35
C SER A 341 22.45 15.77 -5.76
N HIS A 342 21.54 15.70 -6.75
CA HIS A 342 21.84 16.12 -8.10
C HIS A 342 22.11 17.61 -8.16
N ASN A 343 23.26 17.97 -8.72
CA ASN A 343 23.64 19.36 -8.85
C ASN A 343 22.89 19.98 -10.05
N SER A 344 21.93 20.86 -9.75
CA SER A 344 21.14 21.59 -10.76
C SER A 344 21.96 22.40 -11.78
N THR A 345 23.26 22.65 -11.53
CA THR A 345 24.09 23.48 -12.41
C THR A 345 24.56 22.81 -13.71
N GLU A 346 24.39 21.49 -13.88
CA GLU A 346 24.84 20.79 -15.10
C GLU A 346 23.71 20.38 -16.06
N GLU A 347 22.46 20.85 -15.87
CA GLU A 347 21.34 20.65 -16.83
C GLU A 347 21.10 19.17 -17.21
N ARG A 348 21.26 18.25 -16.24
CA ARG A 348 21.18 16.80 -16.48
C ARG A 348 20.00 16.09 -15.85
N TYR A 349 19.53 16.60 -14.71
CA TYR A 349 18.53 15.93 -13.89
C TYR A 349 17.37 16.89 -13.61
N LEU A 350 16.20 16.35 -13.31
CA LEU A 350 15.09 17.14 -12.81
C LEU A 350 15.46 17.81 -11.49
N THR A 351 14.91 19.00 -11.26
CA THR A 351 15.04 19.67 -9.96
C THR A 351 14.44 18.80 -8.86
N GLN A 352 15.00 18.86 -7.64
CA GLN A 352 14.39 18.18 -6.50
C GLN A 352 12.90 18.56 -6.37
N PRO A 353 11.98 17.59 -6.30
CA PRO A 353 10.57 17.89 -6.14
C PRO A 353 10.30 18.52 -4.78
N ALA A 354 9.46 19.54 -4.77
CA ALA A 354 8.97 20.17 -3.56
C ALA A 354 7.94 19.26 -2.84
N LEU A 355 7.18 18.49 -3.62
CA LEU A 355 6.16 17.57 -3.14
C LEU A 355 6.12 16.29 -4.00
N VAL A 356 5.99 15.13 -3.35
CA VAL A 356 5.66 13.85 -3.97
C VAL A 356 4.27 13.44 -3.50
N LEU A 357 3.36 13.18 -4.44
CA LEU A 357 2.07 12.57 -4.16
C LEU A 357 2.13 11.08 -4.48
N ALA A 358 1.72 10.24 -3.53
CA ALA A 358 1.79 8.79 -3.66
C ALA A 358 0.53 8.02 -3.22
N GLY A 359 0.37 6.79 -3.72
CA GLY A 359 -0.72 5.86 -3.39
C GLY A 359 -0.22 4.50 -2.88
N HIS A 360 -0.77 3.42 -3.44
CA HIS A 360 -0.40 2.01 -3.28
C HIS A 360 -0.98 1.30 -2.06
N TYR A 361 -0.52 1.56 -0.83
CA TYR A 361 -0.91 0.72 0.33
C TYR A 361 -2.38 0.84 0.77
N CYS A 362 -3.17 1.69 0.13
CA CYS A 362 -4.58 1.93 0.45
C CYS A 362 -4.80 2.22 1.95
N GLY A 363 -3.86 2.92 2.60
CA GLY A 363 -3.90 3.22 4.04
C GLY A 363 -3.76 2.01 4.97
N GLY A 364 -3.27 0.89 4.42
CA GLY A 364 -3.12 -0.39 5.12
C GLY A 364 -4.47 -1.04 5.44
N VAL A 365 -5.38 -1.06 4.45
CA VAL A 365 -6.73 -1.70 4.34
C VAL A 365 -7.50 -1.99 5.63
N TRP A 366 -6.91 -2.73 6.57
CA TRP A 366 -7.40 -2.91 7.95
C TRP A 366 -6.55 -2.14 8.97
N ARG A 367 -7.19 -1.24 9.68
CA ARG A 367 -6.57 -0.47 10.77
C ARG A 367 -7.12 -0.93 12.12
N LEU A 368 -6.25 -0.98 13.12
CA LEU A 368 -6.62 -1.21 14.51
C LEU A 368 -6.74 0.12 15.25
N PRO A 369 -7.65 0.25 16.23
CA PRO A 369 -7.69 1.41 17.10
C PRO A 369 -6.32 1.64 17.76
N ILE A 370 -5.85 2.88 17.76
CA ILE A 370 -4.56 3.34 18.35
C ILE A 370 -3.33 2.89 17.55
N LEU A 371 -3.26 1.64 17.11
CA LEU A 371 -2.10 1.09 16.39
C LEU A 371 -2.05 1.47 14.91
N GLY A 372 -3.19 1.83 14.30
CA GLY A 372 -3.25 2.14 12.88
C GLY A 372 -3.16 0.90 12.00
N ALA A 373 -2.58 1.01 10.81
CA ALA A 373 -2.39 -0.12 9.91
C ALA A 373 -1.50 -1.18 10.58
N PHE A 374 -1.96 -2.42 10.60
CA PHE A 374 -1.17 -3.52 11.18
C PHE A 374 -0.42 -4.32 10.13
N TYR A 375 -0.77 -4.19 8.84
CA TYR A 375 -0.11 -4.88 7.75
C TYR A 375 -0.18 -4.06 6.46
N ILE A 376 0.93 -4.06 5.71
CA ILE A 376 1.00 -3.64 4.30
C ILE A 376 1.68 -4.75 3.50
N PRO A 377 1.29 -4.98 2.23
CA PRO A 377 1.90 -6.00 1.39
C PRO A 377 3.26 -5.54 0.83
N SER A 378 4.23 -5.28 1.70
CA SER A 378 5.59 -4.87 1.31
C SER A 378 6.63 -5.88 1.77
N SER A 379 7.44 -6.37 0.83
CA SER A 379 8.56 -7.28 1.08
C SER A 379 9.82 -6.54 1.56
N THR A 380 9.90 -5.24 1.29
CA THR A 380 11.04 -4.37 1.60
C THR A 380 10.87 -3.61 2.92
N ALA A 381 9.61 -3.39 3.33
CA ALA A 381 9.32 -2.74 4.61
C ALA A 381 9.76 -3.59 5.81
N ASP A 382 10.06 -2.90 6.91
CA ASP A 382 10.38 -3.52 8.19
C ASP A 382 9.37 -4.60 8.57
N ARG A 383 9.90 -5.72 9.09
CA ARG A 383 9.10 -6.88 9.50
C ARG A 383 8.21 -7.42 8.38
N HIS A 384 8.59 -7.24 7.11
CA HIS A 384 7.82 -7.69 5.93
C HIS A 384 6.40 -7.11 5.95
N GLY A 385 6.31 -5.82 6.27
CA GLY A 385 5.07 -5.06 6.31
C GLY A 385 4.21 -5.26 7.55
N TRP A 386 4.63 -6.04 8.55
CA TRP A 386 3.90 -6.19 9.82
C TRP A 386 4.15 -5.02 10.77
N PHE A 387 3.06 -4.37 11.21
CA PHE A 387 3.05 -3.19 12.06
C PHE A 387 3.96 -2.06 11.54
N PRO A 388 3.72 -1.58 10.31
CA PRO A 388 4.54 -0.55 9.67
C PRO A 388 4.52 0.76 10.46
N ALA A 389 5.53 1.61 10.26
CA ALA A 389 5.45 2.98 10.70
C ALA A 389 4.27 3.65 9.99
N GLN A 390 3.47 4.43 10.72
CA GLN A 390 2.21 4.93 10.17
C GLN A 390 2.43 6.04 9.15
N GLU A 391 3.55 6.73 9.23
CA GLU A 391 4.01 7.73 8.28
C GLU A 391 4.34 7.13 6.90
N ASP A 392 4.78 5.87 6.85
CA ASP A 392 5.04 5.13 5.59
C ASP A 392 3.75 4.61 4.92
N VAL A 393 2.60 4.74 5.59
CA VAL A 393 1.33 4.14 5.13
C VAL A 393 0.35 5.18 4.62
N GLN A 394 0.27 6.35 5.27
CA GLN A 394 -0.60 7.45 4.86
C GLN A 394 -0.21 8.74 5.59
N GLY A 395 -0.50 9.88 4.98
CA GLY A 395 -0.29 11.21 5.56
C GLY A 395 0.92 11.92 4.97
N LEU A 396 1.29 13.05 5.60
CA LEU A 396 2.38 13.91 5.18
C LEU A 396 3.65 13.63 6.00
N SER A 397 4.76 13.40 5.33
CA SER A 397 6.11 13.30 5.89
C SER A 397 7.09 14.18 5.10
N THR A 398 8.31 14.30 5.60
CA THR A 398 9.38 15.07 4.94
C THR A 398 10.62 14.20 4.84
N VAL A 399 11.14 14.05 3.63
CA VAL A 399 12.33 13.23 3.33
C VAL A 399 13.31 14.07 2.52
N SER A 400 14.53 14.26 3.04
CA SER A 400 15.60 15.00 2.35
C SER A 400 15.21 16.42 1.85
N GLY A 401 14.22 17.07 2.49
CA GLY A 401 13.71 18.38 2.10
C GLY A 401 12.51 18.36 1.15
N THR A 402 12.13 17.19 0.65
CA THR A 402 10.92 16.96 -0.15
C THR A 402 9.75 16.58 0.75
N GLN A 403 8.60 17.21 0.55
CA GLN A 403 7.36 16.79 1.20
C GLN A 403 6.82 15.54 0.51
N VAL A 404 6.38 14.54 1.27
CA VAL A 404 5.80 13.30 0.72
C VAL A 404 4.42 13.11 1.31
N TYR A 405 3.40 13.09 0.47
CA TYR A 405 2.03 12.80 0.88
C TYR A 405 1.56 11.47 0.34
N ILE A 406 1.18 10.56 1.24
CA ILE A 406 0.68 9.23 0.92
C ILE A 406 -0.83 9.19 1.15
N SER A 407 -1.58 8.92 0.09
CA SER A 407 -3.04 8.78 0.12
C SER A 407 -3.44 7.42 0.69
N ALA A 408 -4.57 7.39 1.42
CA ALA A 408 -5.19 6.14 1.84
C ALA A 408 -5.98 5.46 0.71
N GLY A 409 -6.12 6.09 -0.46
CA GLY A 409 -6.77 5.55 -1.66
C GLY A 409 -8.26 5.26 -1.54
N LEU A 410 -8.87 4.84 -2.66
CA LEU A 410 -10.31 4.57 -2.75
C LEU A 410 -10.67 3.08 -2.52
N SER A 411 -9.81 2.15 -2.94
CA SER A 411 -10.12 0.72 -3.01
C SER A 411 -9.24 -0.11 -2.08
N THR A 412 -9.16 -1.41 -2.27
CA THR A 412 -8.25 -2.29 -1.52
C THR A 412 -7.12 -2.72 -2.44
N THR A 413 -5.90 -2.82 -1.90
CA THR A 413 -4.76 -3.42 -2.62
C THR A 413 -5.15 -4.80 -3.17
N GLY A 414 -5.01 -5.01 -4.48
CA GLY A 414 -5.26 -6.31 -5.12
C GLY A 414 -4.32 -7.42 -4.62
N SER A 415 -3.20 -7.04 -4.01
CA SER A 415 -2.08 -7.93 -3.65
C SER A 415 -2.25 -8.68 -2.32
N ALA A 416 -3.26 -8.34 -1.50
CA ALA A 416 -3.46 -8.92 -0.17
C ALA A 416 -4.64 -9.92 -0.13
N PRO A 417 -4.40 -11.25 -0.16
CA PRO A 417 -5.45 -12.26 -0.42
C PRO A 417 -6.54 -12.39 0.67
N VAL A 418 -6.37 -11.78 1.84
CA VAL A 418 -7.30 -11.88 2.97
C VAL A 418 -8.07 -10.57 3.23
N MET A 419 -7.63 -9.45 2.66
CA MET A 419 -8.13 -8.10 2.97
C MET A 419 -8.93 -7.50 1.80
N PHE A 420 -9.95 -8.23 1.34
CA PHE A 420 -10.85 -7.80 0.26
C PHE A 420 -11.89 -6.74 0.67
N PHE A 421 -11.84 -6.24 1.91
CA PHE A 421 -12.69 -5.16 2.40
C PHE A 421 -11.92 -4.25 3.34
N ARG A 422 -12.30 -2.97 3.40
CA ARG A 422 -11.74 -1.99 4.32
C ARG A 422 -12.32 -2.13 5.74
N PHE A 423 -11.46 -2.11 6.76
CA PHE A 423 -11.86 -2.14 8.17
C PHE A 423 -11.22 -1.00 8.94
N LEU A 424 -12.04 -0.12 9.53
CA LEU A 424 -11.58 1.10 10.22
C LEU A 424 -10.67 2.00 9.36
N ASN A 425 -10.83 1.91 8.04
CA ASN A 425 -10.03 2.63 7.05
C ASN A 425 -10.92 3.02 5.86
N ARG A 426 -11.68 4.11 5.99
CA ARG A 426 -12.63 4.52 4.95
C ARG A 426 -11.89 4.87 3.64
N PRO A 427 -12.50 4.63 2.46
CA PRO A 427 -12.03 5.21 1.20
C PRO A 427 -11.79 6.71 1.36
N GLN A 428 -10.70 7.20 0.79
CA GLN A 428 -10.24 8.56 0.95
C GLN A 428 -9.99 9.24 -0.39
N ILE A 429 -10.40 10.50 -0.48
CA ILE A 429 -9.85 11.48 -1.42
C ILE A 429 -9.18 12.58 -0.63
N SER A 430 -8.18 13.24 -1.21
CA SER A 430 -7.41 14.25 -0.52
C SER A 430 -7.44 15.59 -1.24
N ILE A 431 -7.52 16.68 -0.48
CA ILE A 431 -7.30 18.03 -0.99
C ILE A 431 -5.97 18.51 -0.43
N ILE A 432 -5.03 18.77 -1.31
CA ILE A 432 -3.71 19.29 -0.98
C ILE A 432 -3.69 20.78 -1.27
N GLU A 433 -3.64 21.60 -0.22
CA GLU A 433 -3.52 23.04 -0.34
C GLU A 433 -2.05 23.45 -0.20
N LEU A 434 -1.51 24.11 -1.22
CA LEU A 434 -0.15 24.63 -1.20
C LEU A 434 -0.10 25.96 -0.45
N THR A 435 0.86 26.11 0.48
CA THR A 435 1.05 27.36 1.21
C THR A 435 2.52 27.66 1.47
N ALA A 436 2.89 28.94 1.47
CA ALA A 436 4.17 29.41 1.97
C ALA A 436 4.20 29.53 3.51
N THR A 437 3.04 29.43 4.16
CA THR A 437 2.92 29.65 5.61
C THR A 437 3.41 28.45 6.41
N LEU A 438 4.35 28.69 7.33
CA LEU A 438 4.82 27.68 8.27
C LEU A 438 3.70 27.34 9.26
N PRO A 439 3.41 26.05 9.50
CA PRO A 439 2.39 25.66 10.44
C PRO A 439 2.88 26.02 11.86
N GLN A 440 1.94 26.38 12.75
CA GLN A 440 2.28 26.80 14.12
C GLN A 440 3.11 25.75 14.89
N SER A 441 2.97 24.47 14.54
CA SER A 441 3.77 23.37 15.11
C SER A 441 5.27 23.48 14.80
N MET A 442 5.64 24.08 13.66
CA MET A 442 7.03 24.31 13.25
C MET A 442 7.61 25.63 13.82
N LEU A 443 6.74 26.57 14.20
CA LEU A 443 7.14 27.84 14.85
C LEU A 443 7.32 27.71 16.37
N ALA A 444 6.86 26.59 16.97
CA ALA A 444 6.85 26.36 18.41
C ALA A 444 8.05 25.53 18.94
N GLN A 445 9.04 25.25 18.09
CA GLN A 445 10.34 24.65 18.46
C GLN A 445 11.40 25.75 18.50
#